data_AF-A0A538HQC0-F1
#
_entry.id   AF-A0A538HQC0-F1
#
_cell.length_a   1.000
_cell.length_b   1.000
_cell.length_c   1.000
_cell.angle_alpha   90.00
_cell.angle_beta   90.00
_cell.angle_gamma   90.00
#
_symmetry.space_group_name_H-M   'P 1'
#
loop_
_entity.id
_entity.type
_entity.pdbx_description
1 polymer ?
#
loop_
_entity_poly.entity_id
_entity_poly.type
_entity_poly.pdbx_seq_one_letter_code
_entity_poly.pdbx_strand_id
1 'polypeptide(L)'
;REMIRVYARTLPEERRRLLERFRYVHAARKVVGVGSVGTRAWIVLLLGQDNDDPLFLQAKEAQPSVLEPHLGKSQFATHGQRVVEGQRLMQSASDILLGWFNTEGLDGVKRDFYVRQLWDAKGSALLDVIEPSAFEFYARLCGWTLAKAHARSGDPLAIASYLGTSSVFEQALAAFGETYADQNERDYQALKDAVDSGRVTAEAGL
;
A
#
# COMPACT_ATOMS: atom_id res chain seq x y z
N ARG A 1 -17.17 -2.82 -16.65
CA ARG A 1 -18.35 -3.48 -16.04
C ARG A 1 -18.07 -4.93 -15.63
N GLU A 2 -17.54 -5.77 -16.53
CA GLU A 2 -17.17 -7.16 -16.20
C GLU A 2 -16.19 -7.27 -15.03
N MET A 3 -15.12 -6.47 -15.03
CA MET A 3 -14.13 -6.45 -13.94
C MET A 3 -14.74 -6.15 -12.56
N ILE A 4 -15.76 -5.29 -12.51
CA ILE A 4 -16.49 -4.99 -11.26
C ILE A 4 -17.27 -6.21 -10.79
N ARG A 5 -17.86 -7.00 -11.70
CA ARG A 5 -18.55 -8.25 -11.34
C ARG A 5 -17.57 -9.31 -10.84
N VAL A 6 -16.39 -9.42 -11.45
CA VAL A 6 -15.34 -10.34 -10.99
C VAL A 6 -14.87 -9.94 -9.59
N TYR A 7 -14.53 -8.66 -9.41
CA TYR A 7 -14.18 -8.09 -8.11
C TYR A 7 -15.28 -8.30 -7.06
N ALA A 8 -16.55 -8.07 -7.39
CA ALA A 8 -17.65 -8.20 -6.44
C ALA A 8 -17.77 -9.62 -5.87
N ARG A 9 -17.31 -10.66 -6.60
CA ARG A 9 -17.27 -12.05 -6.13
C ARG A 9 -16.21 -12.31 -5.05
N THR A 10 -15.23 -11.42 -4.89
CA THR A 10 -14.19 -11.54 -3.85
C THR A 10 -14.60 -10.88 -2.52
N LEU A 11 -15.73 -10.16 -2.52
CA LEU A 11 -16.28 -9.54 -1.32
C LEU A 11 -17.14 -10.55 -0.55
N PRO A 12 -17.20 -10.43 0.80
CA PRO A 12 -18.24 -11.08 1.59
C PRO A 12 -19.65 -10.75 1.07
N GLU A 13 -20.61 -11.66 1.24
CA GLU A 13 -21.94 -11.55 0.65
C GLU A 13 -22.64 -10.22 1.02
N GLU A 14 -22.55 -9.82 2.28
CA GLU A 14 -23.16 -8.60 2.78
C GLU A 14 -22.55 -7.33 2.15
N ARG A 15 -21.23 -7.34 1.89
CA ARG A 15 -20.52 -6.24 1.22
C ARG A 15 -20.81 -6.22 -0.28
N ARG A 16 -20.94 -7.39 -0.88
CA ARG A 16 -21.36 -7.54 -2.28
C ARG A 16 -22.78 -6.99 -2.50
N ARG A 17 -23.74 -7.32 -1.63
CA ARG A 17 -25.12 -6.80 -1.70
C ARG A 17 -25.18 -5.28 -1.56
N LEU A 18 -24.28 -4.69 -0.76
CA LEU A 18 -24.13 -3.24 -0.68
C LEU A 18 -23.63 -2.68 -2.02
N LEU A 19 -22.57 -3.25 -2.57
CA LEU A 19 -21.98 -2.82 -3.85
C LEU A 19 -22.96 -2.93 -5.03
N GLU A 20 -23.83 -3.95 -5.04
CA GLU A 20 -24.84 -4.17 -6.09
C GLU A 20 -25.90 -3.06 -6.18
N ARG A 21 -26.02 -2.20 -5.16
CA ARG A 21 -26.87 -1.00 -5.19
C ARG A 21 -26.26 0.14 -6.00
N PHE A 22 -24.98 0.06 -6.34
CA PHE A 22 -24.29 1.08 -7.10
C PHE A 22 -24.13 0.68 -8.57
N ARG A 23 -24.42 1.62 -9.48
CA ARG A 23 -24.19 1.45 -10.92
C ARG A 23 -22.85 2.02 -11.33
N TYR A 24 -22.16 1.32 -12.22
CA TYR A 24 -20.94 1.86 -12.84
C TYR A 24 -21.25 3.04 -13.76
N VAL A 25 -20.49 4.13 -13.59
CA VAL A 25 -20.58 5.33 -14.42
C VAL A 25 -19.34 5.49 -15.29
N HIS A 26 -18.17 5.60 -14.66
CA HIS A 26 -16.94 5.91 -15.39
C HIS A 26 -15.69 5.40 -14.67
N ALA A 27 -14.57 5.35 -15.37
CA ALA A 27 -13.26 5.11 -14.77
C ALA A 27 -12.21 6.03 -15.38
N ALA A 28 -11.28 6.51 -14.56
CA ALA A 28 -10.16 7.35 -14.99
C ALA A 28 -8.85 6.76 -14.47
N ARG A 29 -7.78 6.86 -15.26
CA ARG A 29 -6.43 6.46 -14.81
C ARG A 29 -5.88 7.55 -13.90
N LYS A 30 -5.43 7.18 -12.70
CA LYS A 30 -4.74 8.07 -11.76
C LYS A 30 -3.23 7.92 -11.94
N VAL A 31 -2.52 9.02 -12.11
CA VAL A 31 -1.06 9.05 -11.95
C VAL A 31 -0.76 9.03 -10.45
N VAL A 32 0.05 8.07 -10.02
CA VAL A 32 0.37 7.81 -8.61
C VAL A 32 1.74 8.38 -8.24
N GLY A 33 2.00 8.51 -6.94
CA GLY A 33 3.27 9.05 -6.44
C GLY A 33 4.48 8.16 -6.74
N VAL A 34 5.67 8.69 -6.41
CA VAL A 34 7.00 8.15 -6.77
C VAL A 34 7.17 6.64 -6.58
N GLY A 35 6.68 6.07 -5.48
CA GLY A 35 6.81 4.64 -5.18
C GLY A 35 5.91 3.71 -5.98
N SER A 36 5.17 4.20 -6.96
CA SER A 36 4.32 3.39 -7.83
C SER A 36 4.35 3.87 -9.30
N VAL A 37 5.32 4.72 -9.66
CA VAL A 37 5.54 5.16 -11.04
C VAL A 37 5.74 3.92 -11.92
N GLY A 38 5.10 3.90 -13.09
CA GLY A 38 5.10 2.76 -14.00
C GLY A 38 3.97 1.74 -13.76
N THR A 39 3.33 1.74 -12.58
CA THR A 39 2.19 0.86 -12.30
C THR A 39 0.85 1.49 -12.70
N ARG A 40 -0.19 0.67 -12.84
CA ARG A 40 -1.54 1.11 -13.18
C ARG A 40 -2.36 1.39 -11.91
N ALA A 41 -2.99 2.56 -11.88
CA ALA A 41 -4.01 2.88 -10.91
C ALA A 41 -5.23 3.48 -11.60
N TRP A 42 -6.41 3.00 -11.24
CA TRP A 42 -7.69 3.44 -11.78
C TRP A 42 -8.59 3.92 -10.65
N ILE A 43 -9.28 5.03 -10.89
CA ILE A 43 -10.41 5.48 -10.08
C ILE A 43 -11.67 5.03 -10.82
N VAL A 44 -12.58 4.39 -10.10
CA VAL A 44 -13.87 3.93 -10.62
C VAL A 44 -14.97 4.70 -9.91
N LEU A 45 -15.78 5.44 -10.67
CA LEU A 45 -16.96 6.12 -10.17
C LEU A 45 -18.17 5.18 -10.30
N LEU A 46 -18.80 4.94 -9.15
CA LEU A 46 -20.08 4.28 -9.04
C LEU A 46 -21.09 5.27 -8.44
N LEU A 47 -22.36 5.17 -8.84
CA LEU A 47 -23.45 5.99 -8.29
C LEU A 47 -24.54 5.09 -7.70
N GLY A 48 -25.01 5.42 -6.51
CA GLY A 48 -26.06 4.69 -5.80
C GLY A 48 -27.45 5.17 -6.21
N GLN A 49 -28.21 5.71 -5.25
CA GLN A 49 -29.62 6.05 -5.44
C GLN A 49 -29.86 7.07 -6.57
N ASP A 50 -29.02 8.10 -6.66
CA ASP A 50 -29.13 9.18 -7.63
C ASP A 50 -27.74 9.60 -8.12
N ASN A 51 -27.55 10.88 -8.49
CA ASN A 51 -26.26 11.41 -8.93
C ASN A 51 -25.45 12.06 -7.79
N ASP A 52 -26.04 12.21 -6.60
CA ASP A 52 -25.45 12.82 -5.42
C ASP A 52 -25.00 11.77 -4.37
N ASP A 53 -25.07 10.48 -4.74
CA ASP A 53 -24.59 9.33 -3.95
C ASP A 53 -23.37 8.63 -4.62
N PRO A 54 -22.18 9.29 -4.65
CA PRO A 54 -21.00 8.74 -5.29
C PRO A 54 -20.21 7.79 -4.39
N LEU A 55 -19.83 6.65 -4.98
CA LEU A 55 -18.83 5.74 -4.43
C LEU A 55 -17.62 5.70 -5.36
N PHE A 56 -16.48 6.15 -4.85
CA PHE A 56 -15.20 6.05 -5.56
C PHE A 56 -14.43 4.83 -5.09
N LEU A 57 -14.10 3.94 -6.02
CA LEU A 57 -13.16 2.85 -5.79
C LEU A 57 -11.82 3.16 -6.45
N GLN A 58 -10.75 2.60 -5.90
CA GLN A 58 -9.43 2.61 -6.48
C GLN A 58 -8.97 1.18 -6.77
N ALA A 59 -8.69 0.87 -8.03
CA ALA A 59 -8.04 -0.37 -8.43
C ALA A 59 -6.56 -0.10 -8.70
N LYS A 60 -5.67 -0.80 -7.98
CA LYS A 60 -4.22 -0.67 -8.11
C LYS A 60 -3.63 -2.00 -8.59
N GLU A 61 -2.71 -1.91 -9.54
CA GLU A 61 -1.94 -3.06 -10.00
C GLU A 61 -1.13 -3.65 -8.84
N ALA A 62 -1.19 -4.97 -8.71
CA ALA A 62 -0.38 -5.75 -7.79
C ALA A 62 0.66 -6.52 -8.59
N GLN A 63 1.93 -6.23 -8.33
CA GLN A 63 3.08 -6.90 -8.93
C GLN A 63 3.58 -8.04 -8.02
N PRO A 64 4.49 -8.90 -8.50
CA PRO A 64 5.22 -9.83 -7.65
C PRO A 64 5.78 -9.15 -6.40
N SER A 65 5.88 -9.88 -5.30
CA SER A 65 6.49 -9.32 -4.09
C SER A 65 7.97 -9.12 -4.34
N VAL A 66 8.57 -8.03 -3.83
CA VAL A 66 10.04 -7.88 -3.84
C VAL A 66 10.74 -9.02 -3.10
N LEU A 67 10.03 -9.70 -2.20
CA LEU A 67 10.53 -10.86 -1.47
C LEU A 67 10.34 -12.18 -2.22
N GLU A 68 9.55 -12.22 -3.29
CA GLU A 68 9.24 -13.44 -4.04
C GLU A 68 10.47 -14.16 -4.60
N PRO A 69 11.52 -13.46 -5.10
CA PRO A 69 12.76 -14.11 -5.52
C PRO A 69 13.54 -14.79 -4.38
N HIS A 70 13.29 -14.42 -3.13
CA HIS A 70 14.03 -14.89 -1.96
C HIS A 70 13.25 -15.89 -1.10
N LEU A 71 11.93 -15.74 -1.05
CA LEU A 71 11.03 -16.53 -0.19
C LEU A 71 10.07 -17.41 -0.99
N GLY A 72 10.09 -17.31 -2.32
CA GLY A 72 9.16 -18.00 -3.20
C GLY A 72 7.81 -17.29 -3.34
N LYS A 73 6.93 -17.90 -4.15
CA LYS A 73 5.60 -17.36 -4.46
C LYS A 73 4.69 -17.44 -3.24
N SER A 74 3.77 -16.49 -3.12
CA SER A 74 2.70 -16.58 -2.12
C SER A 74 1.78 -17.76 -2.41
N GLN A 75 1.15 -18.30 -1.36
CA GLN A 75 0.11 -19.34 -1.47
C GLN A 75 -1.13 -18.93 -2.28
N PHE A 76 -1.34 -17.63 -2.48
CA PHE A 76 -2.50 -17.11 -3.21
C PHE A 76 -2.29 -17.15 -4.72
N ALA A 77 -3.37 -17.39 -5.46
CA ALA A 77 -3.33 -17.57 -6.91
C ALA A 77 -3.00 -16.28 -7.69
N THR A 78 -3.22 -15.11 -7.09
CA THR A 78 -2.95 -13.79 -7.70
C THR A 78 -2.26 -12.87 -6.70
N HIS A 79 -1.46 -11.94 -7.21
CA HIS A 79 -0.81 -10.93 -6.36
C HIS A 79 -1.82 -9.96 -5.74
N GLY A 80 -2.94 -9.70 -6.43
CA GLY A 80 -4.05 -8.90 -5.89
C GLY A 80 -4.66 -9.54 -4.64
N GLN A 81 -4.92 -10.85 -4.68
CA GLN A 81 -5.38 -11.59 -3.51
C GLN A 81 -4.36 -11.55 -2.36
N ARG A 82 -3.08 -11.77 -2.65
CA ARG A 82 -2.01 -11.68 -1.65
C ARG A 82 -2.02 -10.34 -0.92
N VAL A 83 -2.17 -9.23 -1.64
CA VAL A 83 -2.22 -7.89 -1.05
C VAL A 83 -3.43 -7.74 -0.14
N VAL A 84 -4.61 -8.16 -0.60
CA VAL A 84 -5.86 -8.02 0.16
C VAL A 84 -5.85 -8.87 1.43
N GLU A 85 -5.45 -10.14 1.33
CA GLU A 85 -5.37 -11.01 2.49
C GLU A 85 -4.30 -10.56 3.48
N GLY A 86 -3.15 -10.07 2.99
CA GLY A 86 -2.13 -9.44 3.83
C GLY A 86 -2.68 -8.23 4.60
N GLN A 87 -3.46 -7.36 3.94
CA GLN A 87 -4.09 -6.22 4.61
C GLN A 87 -5.10 -6.68 5.66
N ARG A 88 -5.98 -7.64 5.35
CA ARG A 88 -6.97 -8.19 6.30
C ARG A 88 -6.31 -8.83 7.53
N LEU A 89 -5.18 -9.52 7.34
CA LEU A 89 -4.41 -10.10 8.44
C LEU A 89 -3.80 -9.01 9.34
N MET A 90 -3.04 -8.09 8.75
CA MET A 90 -2.26 -7.08 9.49
C MET A 90 -3.12 -5.98 10.10
N GLN A 91 -4.10 -5.47 9.35
CA GLN A 91 -4.86 -4.27 9.73
C GLN A 91 -6.04 -4.65 10.62
N SER A 92 -6.15 -4.02 11.79
CA SER A 92 -7.28 -4.25 12.71
C SER A 92 -8.61 -3.73 12.16
N ALA A 93 -8.54 -2.69 11.33
CA ALA A 93 -9.66 -2.15 10.58
C ALA A 93 -9.18 -1.96 9.13
N SER A 94 -9.57 -2.88 8.27
CA SER A 94 -9.33 -2.79 6.83
C SER A 94 -10.52 -2.11 6.14
N ASP A 95 -10.29 -1.61 4.93
CA ASP A 95 -11.36 -1.12 4.07
C ASP A 95 -12.37 -2.25 3.77
N ILE A 96 -13.66 -1.96 3.98
CA ILE A 96 -14.74 -2.95 3.88
C ILE A 96 -15.00 -3.43 2.44
N LEU A 97 -14.46 -2.72 1.45
CA LEU A 97 -14.56 -3.00 0.02
C LEU A 97 -13.24 -3.55 -0.54
N LEU A 98 -12.32 -4.01 0.32
CA LEU A 98 -11.12 -4.73 -0.12
C LEU A 98 -11.48 -6.00 -0.89
N GLY A 99 -11.07 -6.03 -2.15
CA GLY A 99 -11.19 -7.18 -3.04
C GLY A 99 -10.14 -7.15 -4.14
N TRP A 100 -10.18 -8.12 -5.03
CA TRP A 100 -9.18 -8.24 -6.09
C TRP A 100 -9.81 -8.75 -7.37
N PHE A 101 -9.10 -8.57 -8.48
CA PHE A 101 -9.40 -9.23 -9.74
C PHE A 101 -8.14 -9.31 -10.57
N ASN A 102 -8.14 -10.17 -11.58
CA ASN A 102 -7.11 -10.18 -12.60
C ASN A 102 -7.76 -9.96 -13.97
N THR A 103 -7.03 -9.36 -14.90
CA THR A 103 -7.50 -9.14 -16.27
C THR A 103 -6.33 -9.22 -17.23
N GLU A 104 -6.62 -9.59 -18.47
CA GLU A 104 -5.70 -9.36 -19.57
C GLU A 104 -5.84 -7.90 -20.04
N GLY A 105 -4.71 -7.23 -20.23
CA GLY A 105 -4.68 -5.88 -20.81
C GLY A 105 -4.86 -5.92 -22.32
N LEU A 106 -5.08 -4.75 -22.94
CA LEU A 106 -5.14 -4.60 -24.41
C LEU A 106 -3.82 -5.01 -25.11
N ASP A 107 -2.74 -5.09 -24.34
CA ASP A 107 -1.42 -5.55 -24.75
C ASP A 107 -1.22 -7.06 -24.59
N GLY A 108 -2.27 -7.82 -24.26
CA GLY A 108 -2.21 -9.27 -24.01
C GLY A 108 -1.55 -9.65 -22.68
N VAL A 109 -1.17 -8.67 -21.85
CA VAL A 109 -0.48 -8.93 -20.59
C VAL A 109 -1.49 -9.09 -19.46
N LYS A 110 -1.50 -10.27 -18.85
CA LYS A 110 -2.26 -10.55 -17.62
C LYS A 110 -1.72 -9.72 -16.46
N ARG A 111 -2.62 -9.03 -15.76
CA ARG A 111 -2.31 -8.20 -14.60
C ARG A 111 -3.27 -8.49 -13.46
N ASP A 112 -2.74 -8.44 -12.26
CA ASP A 112 -3.50 -8.56 -11.03
C ASP A 112 -3.76 -7.17 -10.44
N PHE A 113 -4.93 -7.01 -9.85
CA PHE A 113 -5.36 -5.77 -9.21
C PHE A 113 -5.93 -6.06 -7.83
N TYR A 114 -5.70 -5.14 -6.90
CA TYR A 114 -6.49 -5.03 -5.68
C TYR A 114 -7.33 -3.75 -5.73
N VAL A 115 -8.49 -3.80 -5.09
CA VAL A 115 -9.52 -2.76 -5.08
C VAL A 115 -9.77 -2.34 -3.65
N ARG A 116 -9.95 -1.04 -3.42
CA ARG A 116 -10.35 -0.44 -2.14
C ARG A 116 -11.22 0.78 -2.38
N GLN A 117 -11.91 1.31 -1.37
CA GLN A 117 -12.49 2.63 -1.48
C GLN A 117 -11.38 3.69 -1.62
N LEU A 118 -11.61 4.67 -2.49
CA LEU A 118 -10.71 5.81 -2.62
C LEU A 118 -11.02 6.80 -1.49
N TRP A 119 -10.09 6.90 -0.55
CA TRP A 119 -10.04 7.99 0.41
C TRP A 119 -8.97 8.99 -0.05
N ASP A 120 -9.37 10.20 -0.41
CA ASP A 120 -8.43 11.25 -0.85
C ASP A 120 -7.93 12.13 0.30
N ALA A 121 -8.35 11.85 1.53
CA ALA A 121 -7.76 12.43 2.72
C ALA A 121 -6.35 11.86 2.93
N LYS A 122 -5.34 12.72 2.78
CA LYS A 122 -3.95 12.42 3.13
C LYS A 122 -3.58 13.21 4.38
N GLY A 123 -3.76 12.59 5.55
CA GLY A 123 -3.14 13.08 6.78
C GLY A 123 -1.71 12.58 6.85
N SER A 124 -0.77 13.46 7.17
CA SER A 124 0.61 13.09 7.51
C SER A 124 1.08 13.94 8.69
N ALA A 125 1.99 13.39 9.49
CA ALA A 125 2.65 14.15 10.54
C ALA A 125 3.68 15.09 9.91
N LEU A 126 3.64 16.37 10.24
CA LEU A 126 4.65 17.34 9.83
C LEU A 126 5.87 17.21 10.74
N LEU A 127 6.74 16.26 10.41
CA LEU A 127 7.89 15.88 11.24
C LEU A 127 8.90 17.02 11.44
N ASP A 128 8.94 18.02 10.55
CA ASP A 128 9.88 19.14 10.65
C ASP A 128 9.49 20.17 11.73
N VAL A 129 8.22 20.16 12.14
CA VAL A 129 7.66 21.16 13.08
C VAL A 129 6.93 20.54 14.26
N ILE A 130 6.99 19.21 14.39
CA ILE A 130 6.39 18.50 15.50
C ILE A 130 7.19 18.75 16.78
N GLU A 131 6.50 19.03 17.88
CA GLU A 131 7.12 19.14 19.20
C GLU A 131 7.71 17.78 19.62
N PRO A 132 8.87 17.75 20.32
CA PRO A 132 9.47 16.49 20.79
C PRO A 132 8.51 15.53 21.51
N SER A 133 7.61 16.05 22.37
CA SER A 133 6.64 15.23 23.09
C SER A 133 5.60 14.58 22.16
N ALA A 134 5.11 15.33 21.18
CA ALA A 134 4.21 14.84 20.14
C ALA A 134 4.90 13.85 19.20
N PHE A 135 6.19 14.05 18.91
CA PHE A 135 7.01 13.12 18.13
C PHE A 135 7.18 11.78 18.84
N GLU A 136 7.49 11.80 20.14
CA GLU A 136 7.59 10.58 20.95
C GLU A 136 6.26 9.81 20.92
N PHE A 137 5.14 10.50 21.12
CA PHE A 137 3.82 9.88 21.05
C PHE A 137 3.55 9.26 19.67
N TYR A 138 3.86 9.99 18.59
CA TYR A 138 3.71 9.51 17.22
C TYR A 138 4.58 8.27 16.95
N ALA A 139 5.85 8.29 17.34
CA ALA A 139 6.77 7.17 17.21
C ALA A 139 6.26 5.93 17.97
N ARG A 140 5.73 6.11 19.18
CA ARG A 140 5.10 5.02 19.95
C ARG A 140 3.90 4.44 19.22
N LEU A 141 3.02 5.28 18.65
CA LEU A 141 1.88 4.80 17.85
C LEU A 141 2.32 4.00 16.62
N CYS A 142 3.37 4.45 15.90
CA CYS A 142 3.94 3.72 14.78
C CYS A 142 4.50 2.36 15.22
N GLY A 143 5.28 2.33 16.30
CA GLY A 143 5.83 1.10 16.87
C GLY A 143 4.75 0.10 17.27
N TRP A 144 3.70 0.56 17.98
CA TRP A 144 2.55 -0.27 18.34
C TRP A 144 1.81 -0.81 17.12
N THR A 145 1.62 0.02 16.09
CA THR A 145 0.94 -0.39 14.85
C THR A 145 1.73 -1.48 14.12
N LEU A 146 3.05 -1.32 14.01
CA LEU A 146 3.94 -2.31 13.39
C LEU A 146 3.99 -3.61 14.20
N ALA A 147 4.20 -3.52 15.51
CA ALA A 147 4.23 -4.69 16.40
C ALA A 147 2.93 -5.49 16.31
N LYS A 148 1.78 -4.80 16.31
CA LYS A 148 0.47 -5.45 16.17
C LYS A 148 0.30 -6.12 14.79
N ALA A 149 0.72 -5.46 13.71
CA ALA A 149 0.65 -6.04 12.37
C ALA A 149 1.49 -7.32 12.29
N HIS A 150 2.74 -7.29 12.75
CA HIS A 150 3.63 -8.44 12.77
C HIS A 150 3.10 -9.58 13.65
N ALA A 151 2.59 -9.27 14.85
CA ALA A 151 1.99 -10.27 15.74
C ALA A 151 0.73 -10.92 15.15
N ARG A 152 -0.04 -10.21 14.33
CA ARG A 152 -1.24 -10.75 13.67
C ARG A 152 -0.94 -11.57 12.42
N SER A 153 0.13 -11.24 11.69
CA SER A 153 0.47 -11.91 10.44
C SER A 153 1.58 -12.96 10.57
N GLY A 154 2.30 -12.98 11.68
CA GLY A 154 3.39 -13.93 11.97
C GLY A 154 3.12 -14.73 13.26
N ASP A 155 4.15 -15.40 13.77
CA ASP A 155 4.10 -16.08 15.06
C ASP A 155 4.49 -15.10 16.19
N PRO A 156 3.53 -14.65 17.02
CA PRO A 156 3.82 -13.66 18.06
C PRO A 156 4.75 -14.21 19.14
N LEU A 157 4.74 -15.52 19.42
CA LEU A 157 5.62 -16.13 20.42
C LEU A 157 7.05 -16.24 19.89
N ALA A 158 7.22 -16.66 18.63
CA ALA A 158 8.54 -16.68 17.99
C ALA A 158 9.15 -15.28 17.90
N ILE A 159 8.36 -14.28 17.49
CA ILE A 159 8.81 -12.88 17.42
C ILE A 159 9.20 -12.38 18.81
N ALA A 160 8.33 -12.53 19.81
CA ALA A 160 8.64 -12.07 21.17
C ALA A 160 9.87 -12.78 21.77
N SER A 161 10.03 -14.08 21.50
CA SER A 161 11.18 -14.86 21.99
C SER A 161 12.48 -14.44 21.31
N TYR A 162 12.44 -14.12 20.01
CA TYR A 162 13.59 -13.63 19.26
C TYR A 162 14.04 -12.24 19.74
N LEU A 163 13.06 -11.34 20.00
CA LEU A 163 13.34 -10.00 20.51
C LEU A 163 13.88 -10.04 21.95
N GLY A 164 13.34 -10.94 22.79
CA GLY A 164 13.73 -11.07 24.18
C GLY A 164 13.39 -9.83 25.02
N THR A 165 14.12 -9.64 26.12
CA THR A 165 13.95 -8.51 27.05
C THR A 165 15.17 -7.58 27.11
N SER A 166 16.22 -7.89 26.35
CA SER A 166 17.43 -7.07 26.26
C SER A 166 17.22 -5.90 25.32
N SER A 167 18.08 -4.88 25.44
CA SER A 167 18.00 -3.69 24.61
C SER A 167 18.64 -3.79 23.22
N VAL A 168 19.07 -5.00 22.83
CA VAL A 168 19.85 -5.23 21.60
C VAL A 168 19.05 -4.86 20.34
N PHE A 169 17.76 -5.18 20.31
CA PHE A 169 16.93 -4.92 19.14
C PHE A 169 16.67 -3.43 18.92
N GLU A 170 16.28 -2.68 19.96
CA GLU A 170 16.08 -1.24 19.80
C GLU A 170 17.37 -0.50 19.45
N GLN A 171 18.52 -0.93 20.00
CA GLN A 171 19.82 -0.36 19.64
C GLN A 171 20.18 -0.64 18.17
N ALA A 172 19.93 -1.86 17.69
CA ALA A 172 20.15 -2.22 16.29
C ALA A 172 19.25 -1.41 15.35
N LEU A 173 17.99 -1.19 15.72
CA LEU A 173 17.05 -0.35 14.95
C LEU A 173 17.45 1.12 14.93
N ALA A 174 17.91 1.66 16.07
CA ALA A 174 18.41 3.03 16.14
C ALA A 174 19.64 3.21 15.25
N ALA A 175 20.62 2.31 15.36
CA ALA A 175 21.82 2.32 14.53
C ALA A 175 21.49 2.15 13.03
N PHE A 176 20.54 1.27 12.69
CA PHE A 176 20.05 1.14 11.33
C PHE A 176 19.40 2.45 10.83
N GLY A 177 18.57 3.09 11.66
CA GLY A 177 17.92 4.35 11.32
C GLY A 177 18.93 5.47 11.01
N GLU A 178 19.95 5.64 11.85
CA GLU A 178 21.02 6.62 11.66
C GLU A 178 21.82 6.32 10.38
N THR A 179 22.33 5.09 10.23
CA THR A 179 23.13 4.71 9.06
C THR A 179 22.34 4.74 7.74
N TYR A 180 21.04 4.46 7.78
CA TYR A 180 20.17 4.57 6.62
C TYR A 180 19.84 6.02 6.26
N ALA A 181 19.77 6.93 7.24
CA ALA A 181 19.66 8.36 7.00
C ALA A 181 20.90 8.87 6.23
N ASP A 182 22.11 8.52 6.68
CA ASP A 182 23.36 8.85 6.00
C ASP A 182 23.43 8.24 4.59
N GLN A 183 22.86 7.05 4.40
CA GLN A 183 22.77 6.43 3.07
C GLN A 183 21.84 7.22 2.15
N ASN A 184 20.65 7.62 2.63
CA ASN A 184 19.72 8.44 1.85
C ASN A 184 20.34 9.79 1.43
N GLU A 185 21.11 10.44 2.30
CA GLU A 185 21.82 11.69 1.95
C GLU A 185 22.86 11.47 0.84
N ARG A 186 23.64 10.39 0.94
CA ARG A 186 24.62 10.00 -0.09
C ARG A 186 23.96 9.64 -1.41
N ASP A 187 22.84 8.92 -1.39
CA ASP A 187 22.08 8.57 -2.59
C ASP A 187 21.48 9.80 -3.26
N TYR A 188 20.98 10.76 -2.48
CA TYR A 188 20.50 12.03 -3.00
C TYR A 188 21.62 12.84 -3.65
N GLN A 189 22.80 12.90 -3.01
CA GLN A 189 23.96 13.59 -3.61
C GLN A 189 24.44 12.88 -4.89
N ALA A 190 24.47 11.55 -4.91
CA ALA A 190 24.84 10.77 -6.09
C ALA A 190 23.85 11.00 -7.26
N LEU A 191 22.56 11.18 -6.97
CA LEU A 191 21.56 11.57 -7.96
C LEU A 191 21.86 12.97 -8.51
N LYS A 192 22.15 13.96 -7.66
CA LYS A 192 22.52 15.31 -8.09
C LYS A 192 23.75 15.30 -8.98
N ASP A 193 24.81 14.60 -8.58
CA ASP A 193 26.03 14.46 -9.38
C ASP A 193 25.77 13.78 -10.74
N ALA A 194 24.81 12.83 -10.79
CA ALA A 194 24.37 12.20 -12.03
C ALA A 194 23.64 13.17 -12.95
N VAL A 195 22.85 14.10 -12.39
CA VAL A 195 22.18 15.17 -13.13
C VAL A 195 23.20 16.17 -13.66
N ASP A 196 24.12 16.62 -12.81
CA ASP A 196 25.15 17.61 -13.17
C ASP A 196 26.11 17.08 -14.25
N SER A 197 26.42 15.78 -14.21
CA SER A 197 27.23 15.10 -15.24
C SER A 197 26.46 14.74 -16.51
N GLY A 198 25.15 14.96 -16.56
CA GLY A 198 24.30 14.62 -17.71
C GLY A 198 24.03 13.12 -17.87
N ARG A 199 24.39 12.28 -16.91
CA ARG A 199 24.05 10.83 -16.90
C ARG A 199 22.57 10.60 -16.67
N VAL A 200 21.91 11.50 -15.94
CA VAL A 200 20.48 11.47 -15.66
C VAL A 200 19.89 12.82 -16.04
N THR A 201 18.76 12.80 -16.76
CA THR A 201 17.98 14.02 -17.01
C THR A 201 16.98 14.22 -15.87
N ALA A 202 16.98 15.39 -15.24
CA ALA A 202 16.01 15.76 -14.22
C ALA A 202 15.34 17.09 -14.57
N GLU A 203 14.06 17.21 -14.22
CA GLU A 203 13.27 18.42 -14.37
C GLU A 203 12.87 18.89 -12.96
N ALA A 204 13.15 20.15 -12.63
CA ALA A 204 12.86 20.72 -11.33
C ALA A 204 11.53 21.50 -11.37
N GLY A 205 10.76 21.46 -10.27
CA GLY A 205 9.60 22.34 -10.08
C GLY A 205 8.27 21.89 -10.70
N LEU A 206 8.06 20.58 -10.88
CA LEU A 206 6.74 20.01 -11.22
C LEU A 206 5.76 20.06 -10.04
#